data_AF-A0A518CTE4-F1
#
_entry.id   AF-A0A518CTE4-F1
#
_cell.length_a   1.000
_cell.length_b   1.000
_cell.length_c   1.000
_cell.angle_alpha   90.00
_cell.angle_beta   90.00
_cell.angle_gamma   90.00
#
_symmetry.space_group_name_H-M   'P 1'
#
loop_
_entity.id
_entity.type
_entity.pdbx_description
1 polymer ?
#
loop_
_entity_poly.entity_id
_entity_poly.type
_entity_poly.pdbx_seq_one_letter_code
_entity_poly.pdbx_strand_id
1 'polypeptide(L)' 'MQFWYLFLLTMVGCMTREQQHVIDYLQTENSILRKKIGKKRVLLNDNERRRLAVKGKMLGRKLLSELGAIFTPVP' A
#
# COMPACT_ATOMS: atom_id res chain seq x y z
N MET A 1 -19.39 -31.08 3.81
CA MET A 1 -19.37 -29.60 3.63
C MET A 1 -18.45 -29.00 4.68
N GLN A 2 -17.35 -28.38 4.25
CA GLN A 2 -16.17 -28.11 5.09
C GLN A 2 -16.39 -26.87 5.98
N PHE A 3 -16.93 -27.04 7.21
CA PHE A 3 -17.15 -25.96 8.19
C PHE A 3 -15.92 -25.08 8.46
N TRP A 4 -14.73 -25.67 8.35
CA TRP A 4 -13.44 -24.99 8.49
C TRP A 4 -13.24 -23.85 7.47
N TYR A 5 -13.84 -23.94 6.28
CA TYR A 5 -13.74 -22.89 5.27
C TYR A 5 -14.47 -21.60 5.69
N LEU A 6 -15.64 -21.74 6.32
CA LEU A 6 -16.40 -20.61 6.83
C LEU A 6 -15.65 -19.93 7.98
N PHE A 7 -15.03 -20.71 8.86
CA PHE A 7 -14.21 -20.19 9.95
C PHE A 7 -12.98 -19.41 9.46
N LEU A 8 -12.29 -19.92 8.43
CA LEU A 8 -11.18 -19.20 7.81
C LEU A 8 -11.64 -17.91 7.12
N LEU A 9 -12.80 -17.94 6.44
CA LEU A 9 -13.34 -16.77 5.74
C LEU A 9 -13.73 -15.65 6.70
N THR A 10 -14.33 -15.98 7.85
CA THR A 10 -14.69 -14.99 8.87
C THR A 10 -13.45 -14.41 9.54
N MET A 11 -12.43 -15.22 9.81
CA MET A 11 -11.14 -14.75 10.34
C MET A 11 -10.43 -13.80 9.36
N VAL A 12 -10.35 -14.17 8.08
CA VAL A 12 -9.77 -13.31 7.03
C VAL A 12 -10.56 -12.01 6.91
N GLY A 13 -11.89 -12.08 6.89
CA GLY A 13 -12.76 -10.90 6.82
C GLY A 13 -12.61 -9.95 8.00
N CYS A 14 -12.44 -10.48 9.22
CA CYS A 14 -12.21 -9.68 10.43
C CYS A 14 -10.83 -9.00 10.39
N MET A 15 -9.78 -9.74 10.04
CA MET A 15 -8.42 -9.21 9.97
C MET A 15 -8.26 -8.16 8.85
N THR A 16 -8.99 -8.32 7.75
CA THR A 16 -8.97 -7.37 6.63
C THR A 16 -9.53 -5.99 7.02
N ARG A 17 -10.52 -5.93 7.92
CA ARG A 17 -11.12 -4.65 8.37
C ARG A 17 -10.13 -3.79 9.15
N GLU A 18 -9.45 -4.39 10.12
CA GLU A 18 -8.40 -3.69 10.89
C GLU A 18 -7.25 -3.26 9.98
N GLN A 19 -6.85 -4.12 9.03
CA GLN A 19 -5.84 -3.78 8.04
C GLN A 19 -6.27 -2.62 7.13
N GLN A 20 -7.55 -2.54 6.75
CA GLN A 20 -8.08 -1.41 5.97
C GLN A 20 -7.96 -0.10 6.72
N HIS A 21 -8.27 -0.06 8.02
CA HIS A 21 -8.12 1.15 8.83
C HIS A 21 -6.67 1.62 8.91
N VAL A 22 -5.71 0.71 9.06
CA VAL A 22 -4.29 1.04 9.06
C VAL A 22 -3.84 1.59 7.71
N ILE A 23 -4.29 0.99 6.60
CA ILE A 23 -3.99 1.47 5.25
C ILE A 23 -4.54 2.88 5.04
N ASP A 24 -5.79 3.12 5.43
CA ASP A 24 -6.47 4.40 5.25
C ASP A 24 -5.80 5.53 6.05
N TYR A 25 -5.40 5.22 7.30
CA TYR A 25 -4.59 6.12 8.11
C TYR A 25 -3.26 6.46 7.45
N LEU A 26 -2.49 5.44 7.01
CA LEU A 26 -1.18 5.64 6.37
C LEU A 26 -1.29 6.39 5.03
N GLN A 27 -2.36 6.17 4.25
CA GLN A 27 -2.63 6.92 3.03
C GLN A 27 -2.91 8.40 3.34
N THR A 28 -3.74 8.66 4.35
CA THR A 28 -4.06 10.01 4.80
C THR A 28 -2.82 10.74 5.30
N GLU A 29 -2.00 10.07 6.11
CA GLU A 29 -0.73 10.60 6.60
C GLU A 29 0.22 10.92 5.43
N ASN A 30 0.38 10.00 4.48
CA ASN A 30 1.22 10.22 3.29
C ASN A 30 0.71 11.41 2.45
N SER A 31 -0.61 11.57 2.31
CA SER A 31 -1.21 12.74 1.63
C SER A 31 -0.90 14.05 2.36
N ILE A 32 -1.01 14.08 3.69
CA ILE A 32 -0.66 15.25 4.51
C ILE A 32 0.84 15.56 4.41
N LEU A 33 1.70 14.54 4.51
CA LEU A 33 3.15 14.68 4.37
C LEU A 33 3.52 15.20 2.98
N ARG A 34 2.91 14.69 1.91
CA ARG A 34 3.07 15.20 0.55
C ARG A 34 2.65 16.66 0.44
N LYS A 35 1.51 17.05 1.05
CA LYS A 35 1.07 18.46 1.10
C LYS A 35 2.05 19.35 1.86
N LYS A 36 2.60 18.88 2.98
CA LYS A 36 3.60 19.61 3.79
C LYS A 36 4.94 19.79 3.07
N ILE A 37 5.40 18.78 2.32
CA ILE A 37 6.63 18.86 1.52
C ILE A 37 6.46 19.79 0.30
N GLY A 38 5.22 20.01 -0.15
CA GLY A 38 4.89 20.96 -1.21
C GLY A 38 5.26 20.48 -2.62
N LYS A 39 5.52 21.41 -3.55
CA LYS A 39 5.88 21.14 -4.97
C LYS A 39 7.30 20.60 -5.17
N LYS A 40 8.12 20.45 -4.12
CA LYS A 40 9.45 19.87 -4.24
C LYS A 40 9.30 18.38 -4.58
N ARG A 41 9.85 17.97 -5.73
CA ARG A 41 9.97 16.54 -6.07
C ARG A 41 10.66 15.84 -4.91
N VAL A 42 9.97 14.90 -4.27
CA VAL A 42 10.57 14.02 -3.25
C VAL A 42 11.61 13.17 -3.98
N LEU A 43 12.87 13.57 -3.86
CA LEU A 43 13.98 12.90 -4.51
C LEU A 43 14.35 11.68 -3.66
N LEU A 44 13.64 10.58 -3.90
CA LEU A 44 13.91 9.30 -3.26
C LEU A 44 15.29 8.81 -3.68
N ASN A 45 16.12 8.46 -2.70
CA ASN A 45 17.42 7.83 -2.90
C ASN A 45 17.24 6.45 -3.55
N ASP A 46 18.25 5.93 -4.26
CA ASP A 46 18.16 4.65 -4.99
C ASP A 46 17.85 3.47 -4.07
N ASN A 47 18.33 3.50 -2.82
CA ASN A 47 17.97 2.52 -1.79
C ASN A 47 16.49 2.58 -1.41
N GLU A 48 15.91 3.78 -1.35
CA GLU A 48 14.48 3.98 -1.06
C GLU A 48 13.63 3.55 -2.25
N ARG A 49 14.04 3.89 -3.48
CA ARG A 49 13.41 3.42 -4.72
C ARG A 49 13.41 1.91 -4.82
N ARG A 50 14.53 1.25 -4.53
CA ARG A 50 14.63 -0.22 -4.55
C ARG A 50 13.69 -0.86 -3.52
N ARG A 51 13.62 -0.30 -2.31
CA ARG A 51 12.68 -0.77 -1.27
C ARG A 51 11.23 -0.58 -1.70
N LEU A 52 10.88 0.57 -2.29
CA LEU A 52 9.54 0.79 -2.84
C LEU A 52 9.22 -0.15 -4.00
N ALA A 53 10.17 -0.43 -4.89
CA ALA A 53 9.98 -1.34 -6.02
C ALA A 53 9.72 -2.79 -5.55
N VAL A 54 10.46 -3.27 -4.55
CA VAL A 54 10.25 -4.61 -3.97
C VAL A 54 8.88 -4.71 -3.30
N LYS A 55 8.49 -3.71 -2.49
CA LYS A 55 7.17 -3.67 -1.85
C LYS A 55 6.04 -3.50 -2.87
N GLY A 56 6.23 -2.67 -3.89
CA GLY A 56 5.29 -2.45 -4.99
C GLY A 56 5.08 -3.70 -5.84
N LYS A 57 6.15 -4.47 -6.10
CA LYS A 57 6.07 -5.76 -6.79
C LYS A 57 5.18 -6.75 -6.03
N MET A 58 5.22 -6.73 -4.70
CA MET A 58 4.40 -7.59 -3.84
C MET A 58 2.92 -7.15 -3.80
N LEU A 59 2.65 -5.84 -3.89
CA LEU A 59 1.28 -5.29 -3.92
C LEU A 59 0.59 -5.44 -5.29
N GLY A 60 1.36 -5.56 -6.37
CA GLY A 60 0.85 -5.70 -7.74
C GLY A 60 0.46 -4.37 -8.39
N ARG A 61 0.36 -4.37 -9.73
CA ARG A 61 0.22 -3.16 -10.56
C ARG A 61 -1.09 -2.39 -10.31
N LYS A 62 -2.20 -3.08 -10.01
CA LYS A 62 -3.51 -2.44 -9.77
C LYS A 62 -3.49 -1.59 -8.50
N LEU A 63 -2.99 -2.17 -7.41
CA LEU A 63 -2.96 -1.52 -6.09
C LEU A 63 -1.93 -0.36 -6.07
N LEU A 64 -0.81 -0.51 -6.79
CA LEU A 64 0.12 0.59 -7.05
C LEU A 64 -0.54 1.77 -7.78
N SER A 65 -1.39 1.49 -8.78
CA SER A 65 -2.09 2.53 -9.53
C SER A 65 -3.11 3.29 -8.65
N GLU A 66 -3.82 2.59 -7.77
CA GLU A 66 -4.78 3.19 -6.82
C GLU A 66 -4.10 4.02 -5.74
N LEU A 67 -2.91 3.61 -5.29
CA LEU A 67 -2.10 4.36 -4.31
C LEU A 67 -1.49 5.65 -4.90
N GLY A 68 -1.75 5.96 -6.16
CA GLY A 68 -1.15 7.10 -6.85
C GLY A 68 0.37 6.97 -6.91
N ALA A 69 0.87 5.77 -7.23
CA ALA A 69 2.29 5.50 -7.33
C ALA A 69 2.95 6.50 -8.28
N ILE A 70 3.75 7.38 -7.69
CA ILE A 70 4.63 8.33 -8.39
C ILE A 70 5.72 7.58 -9.18
N PHE A 71 5.88 6.28 -8.90
CA PHE A 71 6.85 5.41 -9.55
C PHE A 71 6.17 4.29 -10.32
N THR A 72 6.38 4.30 -11.63
CA THR A 72 6.29 3.14 -12.48
C THR A 72 7.50 2.24 -12.20
N PRO A 73 7.30 0.98 -11.75
CA PRO A 73 8.40 0.02 -11.74
C PRO A 73 8.82 -0.23 -13.20
N VAL A 74 10.04 0.16 -13.54
CA VAL A 74 10.68 -0.18 -14.82
C VAL A 74 10.72 -1.72 -14.94
N PRO A 75 10.44 -2.28 -16.13
CA PRO A 75 10.48 -3.73 -16.37
C PRO A 75 11.82 -4.37 -15.99
#